data_AF-A0A962CNH8-F1
#
_entry.id   AF-A0A962CNH8-F1
#
_cell.length_a   1.000
_cell.length_b   1.000
_cell.length_c   1.000
_cell.angle_alpha   90.00
_cell.angle_beta   90.00
_cell.angle_gamma   90.00
#
_symmetry.space_group_name_H-M   'P 1'
#
loop_
_entity.id
_entity.type
_entity.pdbx_description
1 polymer ?
#
loop_
_entity_poly.entity_id
_entity_poly.type
_entity_poly.pdbx_seq_one_letter_code
_entity_poly.pdbx_strand_id
1 'polypeptide(L)'
;MKKKNTFIRLTIILGLAAILGGGYFFWQAQQSSLPEFIASGNGRIEAEETHVAAKYAGRVIDVLFDEGDMVKQGDIIAHIDAEDLEAQHDGAIA
;
A
#
# COMPACT_ATOMS: atom_id res chain seq x y z
N MET A 1 18.91 57.49 35.68
CA MET A 1 18.06 57.43 34.47
C MET A 1 18.03 56.07 33.74
N LYS A 2 18.92 55.11 34.03
CA LYS A 2 18.99 53.80 33.31
C LYS A 2 17.82 52.83 33.58
N LYS A 3 17.21 52.86 34.77
CA LYS A 3 16.11 51.94 35.17
C LYS A 3 14.87 52.05 34.28
N LYS A 4 14.50 53.26 33.82
CA LYS A 4 13.30 53.50 33.00
C LYS A 4 13.40 52.79 31.64
N ASN A 5 14.58 52.78 31.02
CA ASN A 5 14.79 52.12 29.73
C ASN A 5 14.84 50.60 29.85
N THR A 6 15.35 50.07 30.97
CA THR A 6 15.29 48.64 31.26
C THR A 6 13.84 48.18 31.48
N PHE A 7 13.03 48.96 32.18
CA PHE A 7 11.59 48.68 32.34
C PHE A 7 10.86 48.69 31.00
N ILE A 8 11.09 49.70 30.16
CA ILE A 8 10.49 49.78 28.81
C ILE A 8 10.88 48.55 27.96
N ARG A 9 12.16 48.16 27.97
CA ARG A 9 12.63 46.95 27.26
C ARG A 9 11.96 45.69 27.80
N LEU A 10 11.82 45.56 29.12
CA LEU A 10 11.18 44.41 29.74
C LEU A 10 9.69 44.31 29.34
N THR A 11 8.98 45.44 29.31
CA THR A 11 7.57 45.49 28.88
C THR A 11 7.42 45.14 27.40
N ILE A 12 8.33 45.61 26.54
CA ILE A 12 8.33 45.27 25.11
C ILE A 12 8.58 43.76 24.92
N ILE A 13 9.55 43.19 25.63
CA ILE A 13 9.84 41.75 25.59
C ILE A 13 8.64 40.93 26.06
N LEU A 14 7.98 41.37 27.14
CA LEU A 14 6.80 40.69 27.67
C LEU A 14 5.63 40.74 26.67
N GLY A 15 5.42 41.89 26.02
CA GLY A 15 4.40 42.05 24.97
C GLY A 15 4.67 41.16 23.76
N LEU A 16 5.93 41.10 23.29
CA LEU A 16 6.35 40.21 22.21
C LEU A 16 6.16 38.73 22.57
N ALA A 17 6.53 38.34 23.79
CA ALA A 17 6.34 36.97 24.27
C ALA A 17 4.86 36.58 24.33
N ALA A 18 3.98 37.51 24.75
CA ALA A 18 2.54 37.29 24.77
C ALA A 18 1.96 37.12 23.36
N ILE A 19 2.41 37.91 22.39
CA ILE A 19 1.96 37.81 20.99
C ILE A 19 2.44 36.49 20.36
N LEU A 20 3.70 36.13 20.54
CA LEU A 20 4.26 34.88 20.01
C LEU A 20 3.62 33.65 20.64
N GLY A 21 3.42 33.67 21.97
CA GLY A 21 2.72 32.61 22.69
C GLY A 21 1.27 32.49 22.24
N GLY A 22 0.54 33.61 22.19
CA GLY A 22 -0.86 33.65 21.76
C GLY A 22 -1.03 33.15 20.31
N GLY A 23 -0.14 33.55 19.40
CA GLY A 23 -0.14 33.08 18.01
C GLY A 23 0.11 31.58 17.89
N TYR A 24 1.07 31.04 18.66
CA TYR A 24 1.34 29.61 18.70
C TYR A 24 0.14 28.80 19.24
N PHE A 25 -0.46 29.24 20.34
CA PHE A 25 -1.63 28.59 20.92
C PHE A 25 -2.83 28.60 19.96
N PHE A 26 -3.07 29.73 19.28
CA PHE A 26 -4.15 29.83 18.30
C PHE A 26 -3.93 28.91 17.10
N TRP A 27 -2.71 28.86 16.57
CA TRP A 27 -2.35 27.95 15.47
C TRP A 27 -2.51 26.48 15.85
N GLN A 28 -2.08 26.11 17.07
CA GLN A 28 -2.22 24.74 17.55
C GLN A 28 -3.68 24.33 17.80
N ALA A 29 -4.52 25.24 18.31
CA ALA A 29 -5.95 24.99 18.50
C ALA A 29 -6.71 24.79 17.17
N GLN A 30 -6.19 25.35 16.08
CA GLN A 30 -6.76 25.19 14.74
C GLN A 30 -6.36 23.86 14.08
N GLN A 31 -5.32 23.19 14.59
CA GLN A 31 -4.91 21.89 14.08
C GLN A 31 -5.97 20.85 14.47
N SER A 32 -6.75 20.41 13.49
CA SER A 32 -7.79 19.40 13.71
C SER A 32 -7.14 18.11 14.19
N SER A 33 -7.33 17.76 15.46
CA SER A 33 -6.96 16.44 15.95
C SER A 33 -7.87 15.42 15.30
N LEU A 34 -7.29 14.36 14.75
CA LEU A 34 -8.09 13.21 14.32
C LEU A 34 -8.85 12.66 15.54
N PRO A 35 -10.10 12.18 15.37
CA PRO A 35 -10.80 11.48 16.43
C PRO A 35 -9.92 10.36 17.00
N GLU A 36 -10.08 10.05 18.29
CA GLU A 36 -9.24 9.08 19.01
C GLU A 36 -9.20 7.69 18.35
N PHE A 37 -10.24 7.35 17.58
CA PHE A 37 -10.37 6.09 16.84
C PHE A 37 -9.78 6.13 15.40
N ILE A 38 -9.23 7.27 14.94
CA ILE A 38 -8.64 7.40 13.61
C ILE A 38 -7.12 7.57 13.75
N ALA A 39 -6.38 6.52 13.41
CA ALA A 39 -4.93 6.59 13.21
C ALA A 39 -4.63 7.06 11.79
N SER A 40 -3.72 8.04 11.64
CA SER A 40 -3.15 8.40 10.34
C SER A 40 -1.84 7.68 10.10
N GLY A 41 -1.70 7.08 8.92
CA GLY A 41 -0.46 6.48 8.46
C GLY A 41 -0.47 6.37 6.93
N ASN A 42 0.70 6.14 6.34
CA ASN A 42 0.80 5.82 4.92
C ASN A 42 0.66 4.31 4.76
N GLY A 43 -0.29 3.87 3.92
CA GLY A 43 -0.41 2.48 3.50
C GLY A 43 0.07 2.31 2.06
N ARG A 44 0.54 1.11 1.72
CA ARG A 44 0.74 0.70 0.34
C ARG A 44 -0.01 -0.61 0.10
N ILE A 45 -0.66 -0.69 -1.04
CA ILE A 45 -1.30 -1.93 -1.49
C ILE A 45 -0.21 -2.78 -2.14
N GLU A 46 -0.07 -4.00 -1.66
CA GLU A 46 0.82 -5.00 -2.21
C GLU A 46 -0.03 -6.09 -2.87
N ALA A 47 0.44 -6.61 -4.00
CA ALA A 47 -0.17 -7.74 -4.70
C ALA A 47 0.82 -8.89 -4.76
N GLU A 48 0.33 -10.11 -4.56
CA GLU A 48 1.11 -11.32 -4.80
C GLU A 48 0.91 -11.76 -6.25
N GLU A 49 2.00 -11.84 -7.00
CA GLU A 49 2.00 -12.28 -8.38
C GLU A 49 2.49 -13.73 -8.46
N THR A 50 1.72 -14.58 -9.15
CA THR A 50 2.10 -15.97 -9.40
C THR A 50 2.06 -16.24 -10.89
N HIS A 51 3.18 -16.69 -11.45
CA HIS A 51 3.25 -17.15 -12.83
C HIS A 51 3.01 -18.65 -12.89
N VAL A 52 2.05 -19.05 -13.74
CA VAL A 52 1.73 -20.45 -13.99
C VAL A 52 2.25 -20.82 -15.37
N ALA A 53 2.94 -21.96 -15.46
CA ALA A 53 3.46 -22.49 -16.70
C ALA A 53 3.20 -24.00 -16.79
N ALA A 54 3.07 -24.50 -18.02
CA ALA A 54 2.97 -25.93 -18.26
C ALA A 54 4.25 -26.65 -17.81
N LYS A 55 4.09 -27.76 -17.08
CA LYS A 55 5.23 -28.57 -16.62
C LYS A 55 5.91 -29.34 -17.76
N TYR A 56 5.11 -29.76 -18.74
CA TYR A 56 5.57 -30.49 -19.92
C TYR A 56 5.31 -29.64 -21.16
N ALA A 57 6.15 -29.78 -22.17
CA ALA A 57 5.93 -29.15 -23.45
C ALA A 57 4.76 -29.84 -24.17
N GLY A 58 3.93 -29.05 -24.86
CA GLY A 58 2.82 -29.55 -25.66
C GLY A 58 2.10 -28.39 -26.34
N ARG A 59 1.16 -28.71 -27.22
CA ARG A 59 0.35 -27.73 -27.95
C ARG A 59 -0.91 -27.41 -27.14
N VAL A 60 -1.21 -26.14 -26.93
CA VAL A 60 -2.48 -25.72 -26.30
C VAL A 60 -3.63 -26.04 -27.24
N ILE A 61 -4.63 -26.76 -26.75
CA ILE A 61 -5.85 -27.11 -27.49
C ILE A 61 -6.88 -25.99 -27.33
N ASP A 62 -7.10 -25.57 -26.10
CA ASP A 62 -8.03 -24.51 -25.73
C ASP A 62 -7.60 -23.80 -24.43
N VAL A 63 -8.16 -22.62 -24.20
CA VAL A 63 -8.04 -21.85 -22.97
C VAL A 63 -9.46 -21.59 -22.47
N LEU A 64 -9.72 -21.87 -21.19
CA LEU A 64 -11.06 -21.90 -20.63
C LEU A 64 -11.49 -20.58 -19.96
N PHE A 65 -10.59 -19.62 -19.88
CA PHE A 65 -10.77 -18.33 -19.21
C PHE A 65 -10.24 -17.19 -20.07
N ASP A 66 -10.88 -16.03 -19.95
CA ASP A 66 -10.43 -14.80 -20.60
C ASP A 66 -9.57 -13.95 -19.64
N GLU A 67 -8.87 -12.96 -20.21
CA GLU A 67 -8.07 -12.03 -19.42
C GLU A 67 -8.93 -11.23 -18.43
N GLY A 68 -8.55 -11.25 -17.16
CA GLY A 68 -9.26 -10.55 -16.08
C GLY A 68 -10.32 -11.40 -15.37
N ASP A 69 -10.55 -12.64 -15.82
CA ASP A 69 -11.45 -13.56 -15.12
C ASP A 69 -10.90 -13.98 -13.76
N MET A 70 -11.81 -14.16 -12.81
CA MET A 70 -11.50 -14.66 -11.48
C MET A 70 -11.42 -16.19 -11.50
N VAL A 71 -10.26 -16.73 -11.14
CA VAL A 71 -10.03 -18.17 -11.02
C VAL A 71 -9.88 -18.61 -9.57
N LYS A 72 -10.14 -19.88 -9.30
CA LYS A 72 -9.98 -20.51 -7.98
C LYS A 72 -8.98 -21.66 -8.05
N GLN A 73 -8.51 -22.06 -6.88
CA GLN A 73 -7.66 -23.23 -6.76
C GLN A 73 -8.38 -24.47 -7.29
N GLY A 74 -7.71 -25.20 -8.18
CA GLY A 74 -8.24 -26.42 -8.79
C GLY A 74 -8.94 -26.20 -10.13
N ASP A 75 -9.15 -24.95 -10.55
CA ASP A 75 -9.72 -24.66 -11.87
C ASP A 75 -8.74 -25.08 -12.98
N ILE A 76 -9.30 -25.70 -14.03
CA ILE A 76 -8.53 -26.06 -15.23
C ILE A 76 -8.44 -24.81 -16.10
N ILE A 77 -7.22 -24.33 -16.34
CA ILE A 77 -7.01 -23.07 -17.09
C ILE A 77 -7.01 -23.32 -18.61
N ALA A 78 -6.39 -24.40 -19.06
CA ALA A 78 -6.21 -24.74 -20.46
C ALA A 78 -5.96 -26.25 -20.63
N HIS A 79 -6.34 -26.82 -21.77
CA HIS A 79 -5.94 -28.18 -22.13
C HIS A 79 -4.71 -28.17 -23.04
N ILE A 80 -3.79 -29.08 -22.78
CA ILE A 80 -2.58 -29.30 -23.58
C ILE A 80 -2.66 -30.68 -24.20
N ASP A 81 -2.29 -30.76 -25.46
CA ASP A 81 -2.20 -32.00 -26.23
C ASP A 81 -1.15 -32.94 -25.61
N ALA A 82 -1.59 -34.17 -25.32
CA ALA A 82 -0.84 -35.17 -24.59
C ALA A 82 -0.55 -36.43 -25.41
N GLU A 83 -0.77 -36.43 -26.73
CA GLU A 83 -0.63 -37.62 -27.59
C GLU A 83 0.75 -38.30 -27.44
N ASP A 84 1.84 -37.53 -27.40
CA ASP A 84 3.20 -38.05 -27.18
C ASP A 84 3.38 -38.67 -25.78
N LEU A 85 2.73 -38.11 -24.76
CA LEU A 85 2.81 -38.59 -23.37
C LEU A 85 1.99 -39.87 -23.20
N GLU A 86 0.82 -39.95 -23.81
CA GLU A 86 -0.03 -41.15 -23.82
C GLU A 86 0.68 -42.30 -24.54
N ALA A 87 1.29 -42.04 -25.70
CA ALA A 87 2.07 -43.04 -26.42
C ALA A 87 3.27 -43.56 -25.61
N GLN A 88 3.98 -42.68 -24.90
CA GLN A 88 5.08 -43.08 -24.01
C GLN A 88 4.60 -43.90 -22.81
N HIS A 89 3.46 -43.52 -22.23
CA HIS A 89 2.84 -44.25 -21.12
C HIS A 89 2.45 -45.67 -21.55
N ASP A 90 1.75 -45.80 -22.67
CA ASP A 90 1.26 -47.08 -23.17
C ASP A 90 2.40 -48.02 -23.56
N GLY A 91 3.48 -47.48 -24.14
CA GLY A 91 4.71 -48.23 -24.42
C GLY A 91 5.47 -48.68 -23.17
N ALA A 92 5.26 -48.03 -22.02
CA ALA A 92 5.90 -48.38 -20.76
C ALA A 92 5.12 -49.44 -19.94
N ILE A 93 3.81 -49.55 -20.16
CA ILE A 93 2.95 -50.55 -19.49
C ILE A 93 2.78 -51.85 -20.30
N ALA A 94 3.18 -51.86 -21.58
CA ALA A 94 3.22 -53.04 -22.44
C ALA A 94 4.47 -53.90 -22.20
#